data_AF-A0A5N4DF09-F1
#
_entry.id   AF-A0A5N4DF09-F1
#
_cell.length_a   1.000
_cell.length_b   1.000
_cell.length_c   1.000
_cell.angle_alpha   90.00
_cell.angle_beta   90.00
_cell.angle_gamma   90.00
#
_symmetry.space_group_name_H-M   'P 1'
#
loop_
_entity.id
_entity.type
_entity.pdbx_description
1 polymer ?
#
loop_
_entity_poly.entity_id
_entity_poly.type
_entity_poly.pdbx_seq_one_letter_code
_entity_poly.pdbx_strand_id
1 'polypeptide(L)'
;MPWPRLRLDFHGKKEEELLKQLEDLKVELSQLRVAEVTGGAAPKLSKIRVVYKSIAHVLTIINQTQKENLRQFYKGKKYKTLDLRPKKMHAMHRRLNKHEENPKTKKQQRNEWLYPLRKHRVKTGASGHQQNKQTGQKKKKKIQEHKNMRNLLFTMERPVWLEY
;
A
#
# COMPACT_ATOMS: atom_id res chain seq x y z
N MET A 1 14.37 -1.81 3.80
CA MET A 1 15.43 -0.82 3.52
C MET A 1 14.77 0.42 2.93
N PRO A 2 14.69 1.55 3.67
CA PRO A 2 14.16 2.78 3.10
C PRO A 2 15.15 3.31 2.06
N TRP A 3 14.64 3.72 0.90
CA TRP A 3 15.45 4.30 -0.17
C TRP A 3 16.24 5.51 0.35
N PRO A 4 17.48 5.74 -0.11
CA PRO A 4 18.26 6.89 0.30
C PRO A 4 17.45 8.16 0.00
N ARG A 5 17.17 8.93 1.06
CA ARG A 5 16.43 10.19 0.99
C ARG A 5 17.13 11.09 -0.02
N LEU A 6 16.43 11.43 -1.10
CA LEU A 6 16.89 12.31 -2.17
C LEU A 6 17.56 13.53 -1.54
N ARG A 7 18.79 13.80 -1.97
CA ARG A 7 19.68 14.82 -1.40
C ARG A 7 18.97 16.19 -1.38
N LEU A 8 18.92 16.83 -0.20
CA LEU A 8 18.15 18.04 0.10
C LEU A 8 18.55 19.28 -0.71
N ASP A 9 19.73 19.28 -1.33
CA ASP A 9 20.43 20.48 -1.82
C ASP A 9 19.74 21.24 -2.98
N PHE A 10 18.72 20.65 -3.59
CA PHE A 10 17.97 21.26 -4.70
C PHE A 10 16.59 21.78 -4.27
N HIS A 11 16.13 21.47 -3.05
CA HIS A 11 14.88 22.01 -2.51
C HIS A 11 15.10 23.47 -2.11
N GLY A 12 14.45 24.40 -2.81
CA GLY A 12 14.55 25.85 -2.59
C GLY A 12 15.08 26.65 -3.78
N LYS A 13 15.62 25.97 -4.82
CA LYS A 13 16.00 26.60 -6.09
C LYS A 13 14.77 26.91 -6.94
N LYS A 14 14.86 27.94 -7.78
CA LYS A 14 13.80 28.29 -8.73
C LYS A 14 13.75 27.29 -9.89
N GLU A 15 12.59 27.16 -10.54
CA GLU A 15 12.42 26.23 -11.68
C GLU A 15 13.38 26.56 -12.83
N GLU A 16 13.60 27.83 -13.12
CA GLU A 16 14.54 28.32 -14.14
C GLU A 16 15.99 27.88 -13.87
N GLU A 17 16.42 27.95 -12.61
CA GLU A 17 17.77 27.53 -12.21
C GLU A 17 17.95 26.02 -12.33
N LEU A 18 16.90 25.23 -12.05
CA LEU A 18 16.91 23.78 -12.21
C LEU A 18 16.97 23.37 -13.68
N LEU A 19 16.28 24.11 -14.57
CA LEU A 19 16.33 23.88 -16.01
C LEU A 19 17.73 24.17 -16.58
N LYS A 20 18.35 25.27 -16.15
CA LYS A 20 19.73 25.59 -16.55
C LYS A 20 20.71 24.52 -16.08
N GLN A 21 20.63 24.11 -14.80
CA GLN A 21 21.45 23.01 -14.26
C GLN A 21 21.24 21.70 -15.01
N LEU A 22 20.01 21.42 -15.46
CA LEU A 22 19.70 20.23 -16.24
C LEU A 22 20.38 20.26 -17.62
N GLU A 23 20.43 21.42 -18.28
CA GLU A 23 21.11 21.60 -19.56
C GLU A 23 22.62 21.42 -19.42
N ASP A 24 23.23 22.06 -18.43
CA ASP A 24 24.66 21.93 -18.15
C ASP A 24 25.06 20.47 -17.91
N LEU A 25 24.30 19.74 -17.07
CA LEU A 25 24.54 18.33 -16.79
C LEU A 25 24.38 17.42 -18.02
N LYS A 26 23.47 17.76 -18.95
CA LYS A 26 23.30 17.01 -20.21
C LYS A 26 24.49 17.22 -21.14
N VAL A 27 25.02 18.43 -21.23
CA VAL A 27 26.22 18.74 -22.02
C VAL A 27 27.42 17.98 -21.45
N GLU A 28 27.62 18.03 -20.13
CA GLU A 28 28.67 17.27 -19.45
C GLU A 28 28.55 15.76 -19.70
N LEU A 29 27.34 15.20 -19.63
CA LEU A 29 27.11 13.78 -19.89
C LEU A 29 27.48 13.40 -21.34
N SER A 30 27.14 14.25 -22.31
CA SER A 30 27.49 14.04 -23.72
C SER A 30 29.00 13.98 -23.90
N GLN A 31 29.72 14.94 -23.30
CA GLN A 31 31.18 14.99 -23.35
C GLN A 31 31.82 13.74 -22.70
N LEU A 32 31.28 13.28 -21.56
CA LEU A 32 31.77 12.08 -20.89
C LEU A 32 31.54 10.80 -21.70
N ARG A 33 30.43 10.70 -22.45
CA ARG A 33 30.18 9.56 -23.34
C ARG A 33 31.15 9.53 -24.53
N VAL A 34 31.50 10.67 -25.10
CA VAL A 34 32.55 10.74 -26.14
C VAL A 34 33.90 10.31 -25.58
N ALA A 35 34.22 10.74 -24.35
CA ALA A 35 35.44 10.33 -23.65
C ALA A 35 35.46 8.82 -23.35
N GLU A 36 34.31 8.19 -23.09
CA GLU A 36 34.19 6.74 -22.90
C GLU A 36 34.56 5.97 -24.17
N VAL A 37 34.03 6.37 -25.32
CA VAL A 37 34.30 5.73 -26.63
C VAL A 37 35.77 5.88 -27.04
N THR A 38 36.39 7.01 -26.72
CA THR A 38 37.79 7.30 -27.06
C THR A 38 38.81 6.68 -26.10
N GLY A 39 38.38 5.86 -25.14
CA GLY A 39 39.28 5.21 -24.17
C GLY A 39 39.79 6.17 -23.09
N GLY A 40 38.95 7.10 -22.64
CA GLY A 40 39.31 8.14 -21.68
C GLY A 40 39.68 7.62 -20.28
N ALA A 41 40.38 8.46 -19.53
CA ALA A 41 40.90 8.14 -18.20
C ALA A 41 39.81 7.70 -17.20
N ALA A 42 40.12 6.72 -16.35
CA ALA A 42 39.24 6.17 -15.30
C ALA A 42 38.46 7.21 -14.46
N PRO A 43 39.03 8.33 -13.97
CA PRO A 43 38.27 9.30 -13.19
C PRO A 43 37.15 9.99 -13.99
N LYS A 44 37.26 10.10 -15.33
CA LYS A 44 36.19 10.63 -16.19
C LYS A 44 35.03 9.62 -16.28
N LEU A 45 35.35 8.32 -16.38
CA LEU A 45 34.36 7.24 -16.44
C LEU A 45 33.57 7.12 -15.13
N SER A 46 34.23 7.25 -13.98
CA SER A 46 33.55 7.22 -12.68
C SER A 46 32.53 8.37 -12.50
N LYS A 47 32.74 9.52 -13.15
CA LYS A 47 31.82 10.67 -13.09
C LYS A 47 30.50 10.43 -13.82
N ILE A 48 30.48 9.56 -14.84
CA ILE A 48 29.26 9.26 -15.63
C ILE A 48 28.10 8.87 -14.72
N ARG A 49 28.33 7.94 -13.79
CA ARG A 49 27.30 7.48 -12.84
C ARG A 49 26.78 8.59 -11.94
N VAL A 50 27.67 9.50 -11.53
CA VAL A 50 27.31 10.64 -10.67
C VAL A 50 26.42 11.61 -11.44
N VAL A 51 26.80 11.97 -12.66
CA VAL A 51 26.04 12.88 -13.53
C VAL A 51 24.65 12.32 -13.86
N TYR A 52 24.52 11.02 -14.18
CA TYR A 52 23.20 10.38 -14.37
C TYR A 52 22.29 10.51 -13.16
N LYS A 53 22.82 10.28 -11.96
CA LYS A 53 22.05 10.43 -10.72
C LYS A 53 21.65 11.87 -10.47
N SER A 54 22.54 12.82 -10.73
CA SER A 54 22.25 14.25 -10.64
C SER A 54 21.12 14.66 -11.58
N ILE A 55 21.17 14.23 -12.86
CA ILE A 55 20.09 14.48 -13.84
C ILE A 55 18.76 13.89 -13.36
N ALA A 56 18.78 12.63 -12.90
CA ALA A 56 17.58 11.97 -12.40
C ALA A 56 16.98 12.70 -11.18
N HIS A 57 17.83 13.21 -10.28
CA HIS A 57 17.38 14.00 -9.12
C HIS A 57 16.75 15.32 -9.54
N VAL A 58 17.38 16.09 -10.43
CA VAL A 58 16.85 17.37 -10.93
C VAL A 58 15.49 17.17 -11.59
N LEU A 59 15.36 16.18 -12.50
CA LEU A 59 14.09 15.84 -13.14
C LEU A 59 13.03 15.40 -12.12
N THR A 60 13.42 14.67 -11.09
CA THR A 60 12.49 14.24 -10.04
C THR A 60 11.91 15.44 -9.28
N ILE A 61 12.74 16.43 -8.96
CA ILE A 61 12.32 17.63 -8.22
C ILE A 61 11.41 18.50 -9.09
N ILE A 62 11.77 18.74 -10.36
CA ILE A 62 10.91 19.45 -11.31
C ILE A 62 9.53 18.77 -11.41
N ASN A 63 9.50 17.45 -11.55
CA ASN A 63 8.24 16.70 -11.61
C ASN A 63 7.44 16.75 -10.29
N GLN A 64 8.12 16.80 -9.15
CA GLN A 64 7.48 16.92 -7.84
C GLN A 64 6.82 18.30 -7.68
N THR A 65 7.55 19.39 -7.95
CA THR A 65 7.04 20.76 -7.82
C THR A 65 5.88 21.01 -8.80
N GLN A 66 6.01 20.58 -10.06
CA GLN A 66 4.95 20.67 -11.05
C GLN A 66 3.68 19.92 -10.61
N LYS A 67 3.82 18.68 -10.12
CA LYS A 67 2.67 17.91 -9.61
C LYS A 67 2.06 18.55 -8.37
N GLU A 68 2.86 19.13 -7.49
CA GLU A 68 2.36 19.82 -6.29
C GLU A 68 1.54 21.06 -6.67
N ASN A 69 2.05 21.88 -7.59
CA ASN A 69 1.32 23.03 -8.13
C ASN A 69 -0.02 22.60 -8.77
N LEU A 70 -0.01 21.52 -9.57
CA LEU A 70 -1.24 20.96 -10.15
C LEU A 70 -2.21 20.42 -9.07
N ARG A 71 -1.70 19.80 -8.01
CA ARG A 71 -2.53 19.32 -6.88
C ARG A 71 -3.21 20.48 -6.16
N GLN A 72 -2.52 21.61 -5.98
CA GLN A 72 -3.11 22.82 -5.41
C GLN A 72 -4.17 23.41 -6.35
N PHE A 73 -3.86 23.52 -7.65
CA PHE A 73 -4.81 24.04 -8.64
C PHE A 73 -6.09 23.20 -8.77
N TYR A 74 -5.99 21.87 -8.67
CA TYR A 74 -7.14 20.94 -8.70
C TYR A 74 -7.71 20.62 -7.32
N LYS A 75 -7.30 21.33 -6.27
CA LYS A 75 -7.86 21.14 -4.92
C LYS A 75 -9.33 21.56 -4.93
N GLY A 76 -10.20 20.73 -4.34
CA GLY A 76 -11.65 20.96 -4.30
C GLY A 76 -12.41 20.77 -5.63
N LYS A 77 -11.73 20.75 -6.79
CA LYS A 77 -12.38 20.53 -8.08
C LYS A 77 -12.88 19.08 -8.22
N LYS A 78 -14.10 18.91 -8.74
CA LYS A 78 -14.73 17.60 -9.00
C LYS A 78 -13.96 16.77 -10.02
N TYR A 79 -13.57 17.39 -11.12
CA TYR A 79 -12.86 16.73 -12.21
C TYR A 79 -11.36 17.01 -12.12
N LYS A 80 -10.59 15.93 -12.03
CA LYS A 80 -9.11 15.95 -12.03
C LYS A 80 -8.64 14.99 -13.12
N THR A 81 -7.44 15.22 -13.63
CA THR A 81 -6.80 14.30 -14.56
C THR A 81 -6.52 12.94 -13.89
N LEU A 82 -6.41 11.89 -14.70
CA LEU A 82 -6.20 10.51 -14.21
C LEU A 82 -4.92 10.38 -13.37
N ASP A 83 -3.87 11.14 -13.70
CA ASP A 83 -2.58 11.11 -13.00
C ASP A 83 -2.64 11.62 -11.56
N LEU A 84 -3.56 12.56 -11.29
CA LEU A 84 -3.73 13.15 -9.96
C LEU A 84 -4.67 12.32 -9.07
N ARG A 85 -5.42 11.39 -9.66
CA ARG A 85 -6.36 10.53 -8.94
C ARG A 85 -5.59 9.55 -8.04
N PRO A 86 -6.09 9.23 -6.84
CA PRO A 86 -5.48 8.19 -6.02
C PRO A 86 -5.48 6.85 -6.76
N LYS A 87 -4.31 6.19 -6.81
CA LYS A 87 -4.17 4.86 -7.39
C LYS A 87 -4.74 3.83 -6.41
N LYS A 88 -5.92 3.29 -6.72
CA LYS A 88 -6.55 2.19 -5.99
C LYS A 88 -6.85 1.05 -6.96
N MET A 89 -7.15 -0.14 -6.43
CA MET A 89 -7.64 -1.25 -7.25
C MET A 89 -8.99 -0.90 -7.87
N HIS A 90 -9.27 -1.44 -9.06
CA HIS A 90 -10.53 -1.23 -9.78
C HIS A 90 -11.76 -1.62 -8.94
N ALA A 91 -11.68 -2.73 -8.19
CA ALA A 91 -12.74 -3.15 -7.26
C ALA A 91 -13.05 -2.08 -6.20
N MET A 92 -12.02 -1.39 -5.67
CA MET A 92 -12.22 -0.31 -4.69
C MET A 92 -12.82 0.97 -5.31
N HIS A 93 -12.72 1.16 -6.62
CA HIS A 93 -13.38 2.27 -7.32
C HIS A 93 -14.85 1.98 -7.61
N ARG A 94 -15.22 0.71 -7.81
CA ARG A 94 -16.60 0.29 -8.10
C ARG A 94 -17.46 0.03 -6.86
N ARG A 95 -16.85 -0.24 -5.70
CA ARG A 95 -17.60 -0.42 -4.44
C ARG A 95 -18.32 0.89 -4.06
N LEU A 96 -19.44 0.74 -3.34
CA LEU A 96 -20.18 1.85 -2.74
C LEU A 96 -19.32 2.62 -1.73
N ASN A 97 -19.63 3.91 -1.55
CA ASN A 97 -19.03 4.71 -0.48
C ASN A 97 -19.52 4.22 0.89
N LYS A 98 -18.72 4.40 1.94
CA LYS A 98 -19.11 4.01 3.31
C LYS A 98 -20.42 4.66 3.77
N HIS A 99 -20.71 5.87 3.29
CA HIS A 99 -21.98 6.55 3.57
C HIS A 99 -23.16 5.87 2.85
N GLU A 100 -22.96 5.40 1.63
CA GLU A 100 -23.97 4.70 0.80
C GLU A 100 -24.16 3.24 1.22
N GLU A 101 -23.17 2.65 1.88
CA GLU A 101 -23.25 1.30 2.45
C GLU A 101 -23.97 1.27 3.81
N ASN A 102 -23.89 2.35 4.59
CA ASN A 102 -24.50 2.45 5.91
C ASN A 102 -25.85 3.23 6.02
N PRO A 103 -26.58 3.59 4.95
CA PRO A 103 -27.85 4.29 5.09
C PRO A 103 -28.87 3.31 5.66
N LYS A 104 -29.41 3.66 6.83
CA LYS A 104 -30.44 2.88 7.50
C LYS A 104 -31.79 3.50 7.21
N THR A 105 -32.80 2.66 7.00
CA THR A 105 -34.18 3.15 6.89
C THR A 105 -34.61 3.80 8.21
N LYS A 106 -35.54 4.77 8.16
CA LYS A 106 -36.08 5.41 9.37
C LYS A 106 -36.65 4.38 10.37
N LYS A 107 -37.24 3.30 9.85
CA LYS A 107 -37.75 2.17 10.64
C LYS A 107 -36.62 1.44 11.39
N GLN A 108 -35.51 1.14 10.70
CA GLN A 108 -34.36 0.50 11.30
C GLN A 108 -33.68 1.40 12.34
N GLN A 109 -33.51 2.69 12.05
CA GLN A 109 -32.96 3.65 13.02
C GLN A 109 -33.81 3.69 14.31
N ARG A 110 -35.14 3.78 14.18
CA ARG A 110 -36.05 3.71 15.34
C ARG A 110 -35.87 2.41 16.12
N ASN A 111 -35.79 1.27 15.43
CA ASN A 111 -35.64 -0.04 16.07
C ASN A 111 -34.32 -0.14 16.85
N GLU A 112 -33.23 0.36 16.27
CA GLU A 112 -31.91 0.37 16.92
C GLU A 112 -31.85 1.30 18.13
N TRP A 113 -32.54 2.44 18.10
CA TRP A 113 -32.70 3.32 19.26
C TRP A 113 -33.54 2.68 20.36
N LEU A 114 -34.63 1.99 19.98
CA LEU A 114 -35.55 1.37 20.92
C LEU A 114 -34.93 0.13 21.60
N TYR A 115 -34.15 -0.67 20.85
CA TYR A 115 -33.58 -1.93 21.31
C TYR A 115 -32.06 -2.01 21.07
N PRO A 116 -31.25 -1.21 21.80
CA PRO A 116 -29.81 -1.32 21.71
C PRO A 116 -29.31 -2.66 22.28
N LEU A 117 -28.31 -3.25 21.64
CA LEU A 117 -27.62 -4.44 22.14
C LEU A 117 -26.90 -4.10 23.46
N ARG A 118 -27.46 -4.54 24.58
CA ARG A 118 -26.89 -4.34 25.91
C ARG A 118 -25.99 -5.52 26.29
N LYS A 119 -24.80 -5.21 26.79
CA LYS A 119 -23.89 -6.21 27.35
C LYS A 119 -24.45 -6.66 28.70
N HIS A 120 -24.86 -7.93 28.77
CA HIS A 120 -25.34 -8.54 30.01
C HIS A 120 -24.40 -9.66 30.44
N ARG A 121 -24.36 -9.92 31.74
CA ARG A 121 -23.65 -11.04 32.34
C ARG A 121 -24.61 -11.76 33.27
N VAL A 122 -24.78 -13.06 33.06
CA VAL A 122 -25.56 -13.90 33.97
C VAL A 122 -24.72 -14.16 35.22
N LYS A 123 -25.27 -13.81 36.39
CA LYS A 123 -24.70 -14.23 37.67
C LYS A 123 -24.97 -15.73 37.79
N THR A 124 -23.95 -16.55 37.54
CA THR A 124 -24.06 -17.99 37.82
C THR A 124 -24.04 -18.16 39.34
N GLY A 125 -25.15 -18.66 39.92
CA GLY A 125 -25.10 -19.28 41.24
C GLY A 125 -24.17 -20.50 41.18
N ALA A 126 -23.58 -20.89 42.31
CA ALA A 126 -22.52 -21.91 42.41
C ALA A 126 -22.83 -23.25 41.69
N SER A 127 -24.09 -23.57 41.44
CA SER A 127 -24.57 -24.79 40.76
C SER A 127 -24.54 -24.75 39.21
N GLY A 128 -24.55 -23.57 38.58
CA GLY A 128 -24.61 -23.43 37.11
C GLY A 128 -23.27 -23.66 36.38
N HIS A 129 -22.16 -23.72 37.13
CA HIS A 129 -20.81 -23.79 36.58
C HIS A 129 -20.39 -25.20 36.13
N GLN A 130 -21.12 -26.25 36.53
CA GLN A 130 -20.78 -27.64 36.20
C GLN A 130 -21.43 -28.12 34.88
N GLN A 131 -22.65 -27.67 34.55
CA GLN A 131 -23.35 -28.11 33.34
C GLN A 131 -22.78 -27.50 32.04
N ASN A 132 -22.32 -26.24 32.05
CA ASN A 132 -21.79 -25.57 30.86
C ASN A 132 -20.33 -25.99 30.52
N LYS A 133 -19.60 -26.56 31.48
CA LYS A 133 -18.26 -27.14 31.25
C LYS A 133 -18.34 -28.46 30.45
N GLN A 134 -19.33 -29.30 30.74
CA GLN A 134 -19.54 -30.57 30.02
C GLN A 134 -20.01 -30.35 28.57
N THR A 135 -20.88 -29.36 28.31
CA THR A 135 -21.33 -29.02 26.95
C THR A 135 -20.22 -28.37 26.11
N GLY A 136 -19.39 -27.52 26.71
CA GLY A 136 -18.20 -26.93 26.07
C GLY A 136 -17.13 -27.97 25.72
N GLN A 137 -16.90 -28.96 26.60
CA GLN A 137 -16.01 -30.09 26.32
C GLN A 137 -16.55 -30.97 25.19
N LYS A 138 -17.85 -31.28 25.17
CA LYS A 138 -18.50 -32.03 24.07
C LYS A 138 -18.37 -31.33 22.72
N LYS A 139 -18.59 -30.00 22.66
CA LYS A 139 -18.39 -29.21 21.42
C LYS A 139 -16.93 -29.20 20.97
N LYS A 140 -15.97 -29.03 21.89
CA LYS A 140 -14.53 -29.08 21.56
C LYS A 140 -14.11 -30.48 21.07
N LYS A 141 -14.60 -31.55 21.69
CA LYS A 141 -14.35 -32.94 21.26
C LYS A 141 -14.91 -33.19 19.86
N LYS A 142 -16.13 -32.75 19.57
CA LYS A 142 -16.76 -32.84 18.23
C LYS A 142 -15.98 -32.07 17.16
N ILE A 143 -15.47 -30.87 17.48
CA ILE A 143 -14.62 -30.09 16.57
C ILE A 143 -13.28 -30.80 16.34
N GLN A 144 -12.69 -31.39 17.38
CA GLN A 144 -11.45 -32.15 17.26
C GLN A 144 -11.63 -33.44 16.46
N GLU A 145 -12.75 -34.16 16.64
CA GLU A 145 -13.13 -35.32 15.83
C GLU A 145 -13.30 -34.93 14.37
N HIS A 146 -14.00 -33.81 14.08
CA HIS A 146 -14.13 -33.32 12.70
C HIS A 146 -12.78 -32.91 12.08
N LYS A 147 -11.86 -32.35 12.88
CA LYS A 147 -10.49 -32.03 12.44
C LYS A 147 -9.66 -33.30 12.21
N ASN A 148 -9.77 -34.30 13.08
CA ASN A 148 -9.09 -35.59 12.93
C ASN A 148 -9.61 -36.36 11.70
N MET A 149 -10.93 -36.34 11.44
CA MET A 149 -11.55 -36.90 10.22
C MET A 149 -11.07 -36.19 8.95
N ARG A 150 -10.98 -34.86 8.96
CA ARG A 150 -10.40 -34.08 7.84
C ARG A 150 -8.92 -34.39 7.62
N ASN A 151 -8.14 -34.57 8.69
CA ASN A 151 -6.73 -34.94 8.57
C ASN A 151 -6.53 -36.37 8.06
N LEU A 152 -7.37 -37.34 8.49
CA LEU A 152 -7.33 -38.72 8.01
C LEU A 152 -7.64 -38.84 6.51
N LEU A 153 -8.65 -38.10 6.03
CA LEU A 153 -8.95 -37.97 4.60
C LEU A 153 -7.78 -37.32 3.84
N PHE A 154 -7.13 -36.31 4.42
CA PHE A 154 -5.95 -35.66 3.83
C PHE A 154 -4.68 -36.56 3.80
N THR A 155 -4.57 -37.56 4.68
CA THR A 155 -3.46 -38.52 4.69
C THR A 155 -3.70 -39.76 3.85
N MET A 156 -4.95 -40.10 3.52
CA MET A 156 -5.30 -41.22 2.64
C MET A 156 -5.40 -40.81 1.16
N GLU A 157 -5.45 -39.52 0.85
CA GLU A 157 -5.40 -38.95 -0.51
C GLU A 157 -4.09 -38.19 -0.79
N ARG A 158 -2.94 -38.73 -0.37
CA ARG A 158 -1.65 -38.34 -0.98
C ARG A 158 -1.23 -39.43 -1.97
N PRO A 159 -1.42 -39.23 -3.29
CA PRO A 159 -0.81 -40.11 -4.28
C PRO A 159 0.72 -40.02 -4.16
N VAL A 160 1.35 -41.18 -3.93
CA VAL A 160 2.80 -41.37 -3.99
C VAL A 160 3.22 -41.34 -5.47
N TRP A 161 3.31 -40.15 -6.07
CA TRP A 161 3.91 -39.93 -7.39
C TRP A 161 4.52 -38.52 -7.46
N LEU A 162 5.66 -38.32 -6.79
CA LEU A 162 6.65 -37.28 -7.07
C LEU A 162 7.94 -37.55 -6.29
N GLU A 163 8.42 -38.79 -6.38
CA GLU A 163 9.85 -39.10 -6.23
C GLU A 163 10.31 -39.74 -7.54
N TYR A 164 10.69 -38.87 -8.48
CA TYR A 164 11.68 -39.06 -9.54
C TYR A 164 12.14 -37.66 -9.99
#